data_AF-E0MS66-F1
#
_entry.id   AF-E0MS66-F1
#
_cell.length_a   1.000
_cell.length_b   1.000
_cell.length_c   1.000
_cell.angle_alpha   90.00
_cell.angle_beta   90.00
_cell.angle_gamma   90.00
#
_symmetry.space_group_name_H-M   'P 1'
#
loop_
_entity.id
_entity.type
_entity.pdbx_description
1 polymer ?
#
loop_
_entity_poly.entity_id
_entity_poly.type
_entity_poly.pdbx_seq_one_letter_code
_entity_poly.pdbx_strand_id
1 'polypeptide(L)'
;MLPVLLCSLLALQSCRFLSGEDSIESALLPNEGARVEGEVGNEQVTVDSVQARDPQAKLGAQNHERIVAQNGGAYSDRQLEELVALVTADLVSQTREKNRAYSVTILDSPKVNAFALPGGYLYITRGLLALANDAAEVAAVLAHEMAHVAANHGVARSRKSKTQDLANQVATNVVSNPIVGRLAQKSTKERLQAFSQNQELQADAIGIKLSGRAGFDPYAAARFLRSMDGFTAWRSAVNRVSNDMSTSHPSTPRRIEIAERHARAFGQPSVGDTRRDRFLKGIDGMVFGENASGGTVRGNRFAHTALGLTFQVPENFSLTNGDAAVLATGPREMALRFDSVERKGLPKSAVDYISSGWVNGLDESSITPVTINGMKGAVARAQAGDWQFSIHVLPKGDNYYRFILAAPRTNADIGPIGKSIVKTFRGLKKTEAARFAPLRLRVVTVGANDSVARLSKRMFGVSRPEELFRALNGLGASGAVKTGDRVKIVTGG
;
A
#
# COMPACT_ATOMS: atom_id res chain seq x y z
N MET A 1 48.62 8.06 47.64
CA MET A 1 47.91 9.17 48.32
C MET A 1 47.55 10.21 47.28
N LEU A 2 46.25 10.48 47.09
CA LEU A 2 45.76 11.75 46.54
C LEU A 2 45.99 12.85 47.61
N PRO A 3 46.10 14.15 47.24
CA PRO A 3 44.90 14.97 47.06
C PRO A 3 44.97 16.00 45.90
N VAL A 4 43.90 16.16 45.11
CA VAL A 4 42.85 17.21 45.17
C VAL A 4 43.35 18.64 44.91
N LEU A 5 42.99 19.20 43.74
CA LEU A 5 42.31 20.50 43.50
C LEU A 5 42.65 21.03 42.09
N LEU A 6 41.72 20.92 41.14
CA LEU A 6 41.40 21.96 40.15
C LEU A 6 40.20 21.50 39.31
N CYS A 7 38.98 21.89 39.69
CA CYS A 7 37.84 21.82 38.78
C CYS A 7 36.73 22.76 39.25
N SER A 8 36.80 24.02 38.81
CA SER A 8 35.68 24.97 38.90
C SER A 8 35.99 26.24 38.11
N LEU A 9 35.89 26.17 36.78
CA LEU A 9 35.63 27.31 35.90
C LEU A 9 35.34 26.79 34.49
N LEU A 10 34.09 26.33 34.28
CA LEU A 10 33.45 26.17 32.97
C LEU A 10 31.96 25.86 33.21
N ALA A 11 31.28 26.81 33.87
CA ALA A 11 29.84 26.95 33.75
C ALA A 11 29.57 27.89 32.57
N LEU A 12 28.61 27.51 31.72
CA LEU A 12 28.04 28.25 30.57
C LEU A 12 28.76 28.11 29.22
N GLN A 13 28.73 26.90 28.64
CA GLN A 13 28.63 26.75 27.16
C GLN A 13 28.25 25.30 26.76
N SER A 14 27.06 24.84 27.19
CA SER A 14 26.54 23.52 26.78
C SER A 14 25.05 23.59 26.50
N CYS A 15 24.66 24.32 25.45
CA CYS A 15 23.40 24.13 24.74
C CYS A 15 23.53 24.76 23.35
N ARG A 16 24.19 24.06 22.44
CA ARG A 16 23.94 24.22 20.99
C ARG A 16 23.47 22.87 20.49
N PHE A 17 22.16 22.77 20.29
CA PHE A 17 21.57 21.75 19.44
C PHE A 17 22.30 21.80 18.09
N LEU A 18 22.87 20.68 17.67
CA LEU A 18 23.44 20.50 16.33
C LEU A 18 22.30 20.60 15.31
N SER A 19 22.20 21.77 14.69
CA SER A 19 21.33 22.10 13.56
C SER A 19 21.78 21.35 12.30
N GLY A 20 21.22 20.15 12.11
CA GLY A 20 21.27 19.42 10.83
C GLY A 20 20.08 19.72 9.90
N GLU A 21 19.17 20.63 10.30
CA GLU A 21 17.94 20.94 9.57
C GLU A 21 18.17 21.95 8.42
N ASP A 22 19.09 22.92 8.60
CA ASP A 22 19.33 24.00 7.62
C ASP A 22 19.93 23.52 6.28
N SER A 23 20.71 22.43 6.28
CA SER A 23 21.39 21.93 5.08
C SER A 23 20.47 21.15 4.13
N ILE A 24 19.40 20.54 4.63
CA ILE A 24 18.46 19.75 3.82
C ILE A 24 17.32 20.65 3.32
N GLU A 25 16.85 21.58 4.17
CA GLU A 25 15.86 22.57 3.75
C GLU A 25 16.42 23.48 2.64
N SER A 26 17.71 23.83 2.72
CA SER A 26 18.40 24.58 1.66
C SER A 26 18.63 23.76 0.37
N ALA A 27 18.68 22.43 0.44
CA ALA A 27 18.86 21.56 -0.72
C ALA A 27 17.57 21.41 -1.53
N LEU A 28 16.41 21.32 -0.87
CA LEU A 28 15.13 21.17 -1.56
C LEU A 28 14.46 22.50 -1.90
N LEU A 29 14.54 23.53 -1.03
CA LEU A 29 13.70 24.72 -1.13
C LEU A 29 14.46 26.03 -1.40
N PRO A 30 13.89 27.00 -2.14
CA PRO A 30 14.52 28.29 -2.39
C PRO A 30 14.79 29.10 -1.10
N ASN A 31 15.93 29.80 -1.04
CA ASN A 31 16.21 30.84 -0.06
C ASN A 31 15.38 32.06 -0.41
N GLU A 32 14.81 32.68 0.61
CA GLU A 32 14.19 33.99 0.50
C GLU A 32 15.29 35.03 0.24
N GLY A 33 15.62 35.26 -1.03
CA GLY A 33 16.58 36.32 -1.42
C GLY A 33 17.47 36.11 -2.65
N ALA A 34 17.40 34.99 -3.38
CA ALA A 34 18.32 34.76 -4.50
C ALA A 34 17.63 34.86 -5.88
N ARG A 35 17.92 35.94 -6.63
CA ARG A 35 17.75 35.98 -8.10
C ARG A 35 18.95 35.27 -8.74
N VAL A 36 18.69 34.38 -9.69
CA VAL A 36 19.76 33.77 -10.51
C VAL A 36 19.30 33.76 -11.97
N GLU A 37 19.99 34.57 -12.78
CA GLU A 37 19.99 34.48 -14.24
C GLU A 37 20.85 33.29 -14.68
N GLY A 38 20.45 32.58 -15.74
CA GLY A 38 21.23 31.50 -16.34
C GLY A 38 20.78 31.21 -17.76
N GLU A 39 21.75 31.20 -18.68
CA GLU A 39 21.61 30.93 -20.11
C GLU A 39 20.96 29.57 -20.41
N VAL A 40 20.04 29.54 -21.38
CA VAL A 40 19.33 28.34 -21.82
C VAL A 40 20.00 27.81 -23.09
N GLY A 41 20.69 26.67 -22.99
CA GLY A 41 21.15 25.91 -24.15
C GLY A 41 19.98 25.21 -24.86
N ASN A 42 20.06 25.08 -26.18
CA ASN A 42 18.96 24.71 -27.09
C ASN A 42 18.63 23.19 -27.14
N GLU A 43 18.94 22.42 -26.09
CA GLU A 43 18.62 20.99 -25.98
C GLU A 43 17.27 20.85 -25.24
N GLN A 44 16.29 20.15 -25.82
CA GLN A 44 15.00 19.94 -25.16
C GLN A 44 15.17 19.11 -23.88
N VAL A 45 15.06 19.76 -22.73
CA VAL A 45 15.15 19.12 -21.41
C VAL A 45 13.86 18.34 -21.14
N THR A 46 13.92 17.02 -21.25
CA THR A 46 12.85 16.07 -20.88
C THR A 46 13.14 15.39 -19.55
N VAL A 47 12.13 14.84 -18.87
CA VAL A 47 12.29 14.03 -17.65
C VAL A 47 13.32 12.93 -17.86
N ASP A 48 13.22 12.22 -19.00
CA ASP A 48 14.13 11.13 -19.36
C ASP A 48 15.57 11.62 -19.53
N SER A 49 15.78 12.79 -20.16
CA SER A 49 17.12 13.37 -20.36
C SER A 49 17.78 13.79 -19.05
N VAL A 50 17.00 14.27 -18.07
CA VAL A 50 17.51 14.65 -16.74
C VAL A 50 17.77 13.42 -15.90
N GLN A 51 16.85 12.43 -15.90
CA GLN A 51 17.02 11.17 -15.18
C GLN A 51 18.23 10.37 -15.71
N ALA A 52 18.47 10.34 -17.03
CA ALA A 52 19.62 9.67 -17.61
C ALA A 52 20.97 10.20 -17.08
N ARG A 53 21.02 11.45 -16.60
CA ARG A 53 22.21 12.11 -16.05
C ARG A 53 22.34 11.92 -14.52
N ASP A 54 21.35 11.33 -13.84
CA ASP A 54 21.39 11.03 -12.40
C ASP A 54 21.79 9.55 -12.14
N PRO A 55 22.96 9.28 -11.51
CA PRO A 55 23.36 7.91 -11.16
C PRO A 55 22.35 7.16 -10.27
N GLN A 56 21.56 7.87 -9.47
CA GLN A 56 20.50 7.27 -8.64
C GLN A 56 19.28 6.85 -9.47
N ALA A 57 19.01 7.51 -10.59
CA ALA A 57 17.91 7.16 -11.49
C ALA A 57 18.11 5.81 -12.18
N LYS A 58 19.36 5.37 -12.39
CA LYS A 58 19.64 4.02 -12.91
C LYS A 58 19.11 2.93 -11.99
N LEU A 59 19.22 3.11 -10.66
CA LEU A 59 18.67 2.16 -9.68
C LEU A 59 17.13 2.22 -9.65
N GLY A 60 16.55 3.41 -9.78
CA GLY A 60 15.10 3.58 -9.90
C GLY A 60 14.54 2.87 -11.14
N ALA A 61 15.12 3.13 -12.30
CA ALA A 61 14.74 2.55 -13.60
C ALA A 61 14.80 1.02 -13.59
N GLN A 62 15.88 0.43 -13.07
CA GLN A 62 16.03 -1.03 -12.97
C GLN A 62 14.96 -1.71 -12.12
N ASN A 63 14.40 -1.01 -11.14
CA ASN A 63 13.37 -1.55 -10.26
C ASN A 63 11.95 -1.15 -10.69
N HIS A 64 11.80 -0.19 -11.60
CA HIS A 64 10.50 0.37 -11.99
C HIS A 64 9.53 -0.73 -12.47
N GLU A 65 9.91 -1.50 -13.49
CA GLU A 65 9.06 -2.56 -14.04
C GLU A 65 8.64 -3.58 -12.97
N ARG A 66 9.57 -3.96 -12.10
CA ARG A 66 9.31 -4.90 -11.00
C ARG A 66 8.33 -4.30 -9.99
N ILE A 67 8.51 -3.04 -9.60
CA ILE A 67 7.63 -2.36 -8.65
C ILE A 67 6.22 -2.21 -9.22
N VAL A 68 6.11 -1.81 -10.49
CA VAL A 68 4.84 -1.71 -11.20
C VAL A 68 4.14 -3.06 -11.22
N ALA A 69 4.83 -4.12 -11.64
CA ALA A 69 4.28 -5.48 -11.66
C ALA A 69 3.85 -5.99 -10.27
N GLN A 70 4.62 -5.70 -9.22
CA GLN A 70 4.30 -6.11 -7.84
C GLN A 70 3.10 -5.36 -7.24
N ASN A 71 2.67 -4.25 -7.84
CA ASN A 71 1.58 -3.42 -7.34
C ASN A 71 0.38 -3.36 -8.30
N GLY A 72 0.16 -4.43 -9.08
CA GLY A 72 -1.01 -4.57 -9.95
C GLY A 72 -0.86 -3.98 -11.35
N GLY A 73 0.31 -3.41 -11.66
CA GLY A 73 0.56 -2.72 -12.93
C GLY A 73 0.36 -1.20 -12.83
N ALA A 74 0.59 -0.52 -13.95
CA ALA A 74 0.29 0.91 -14.07
C ALA A 74 -1.21 1.09 -14.32
N TYR A 75 -1.83 1.99 -13.58
CA TYR A 75 -3.22 2.38 -13.79
C TYR A 75 -3.24 3.57 -14.75
N SER A 76 -3.71 3.35 -15.98
CA SER A 76 -3.80 4.41 -16.98
C SER A 76 -5.20 4.99 -17.04
N ASP A 77 -5.28 6.27 -16.72
CA ASP A 77 -6.47 7.10 -16.85
C ASP A 77 -6.02 8.53 -17.12
N ARG A 78 -6.35 9.05 -18.30
CA ARG A 78 -5.87 10.34 -18.77
C ARG A 78 -6.20 11.48 -17.79
N GLN A 79 -7.40 11.48 -17.21
CA GLN A 79 -7.83 12.58 -16.33
C GLN A 79 -7.07 12.56 -15.01
N LEU A 80 -6.81 11.37 -14.46
CA LEU A 80 -5.99 11.19 -13.27
C LEU A 80 -4.52 11.49 -13.53
N GLU A 81 -3.97 11.00 -14.65
CA GLU A 81 -2.59 11.26 -15.04
C GLU A 81 -2.35 12.77 -15.18
N GLU A 82 -3.24 13.50 -15.88
CA GLU A 82 -3.17 14.96 -15.99
C GLU A 82 -3.26 15.65 -14.62
N LEU A 83 -4.18 15.22 -13.75
CA LEU A 83 -4.34 15.76 -12.40
C LEU A 83 -3.08 15.59 -11.55
N VAL A 84 -2.53 14.38 -11.50
CA VAL A 84 -1.34 14.07 -10.70
C VAL A 84 -0.10 14.75 -11.29
N ALA A 85 0.05 14.78 -12.62
CA ALA A 85 1.13 15.48 -13.29
C ALA A 85 1.14 16.98 -12.97
N LEU A 86 -0.01 17.65 -12.97
CA LEU A 86 -0.11 19.06 -12.60
C LEU A 86 0.29 19.30 -11.13
N VAL A 87 -0.16 18.44 -10.21
CA VAL A 87 0.25 18.52 -8.80
C VAL A 87 1.76 18.35 -8.66
N THR A 88 2.34 17.35 -9.33
CA THR A 88 3.79 17.11 -9.30
C THR A 88 4.55 18.29 -9.91
N ALA A 89 4.10 18.84 -11.02
CA ALA A 89 4.75 19.98 -11.67
C ALA A 89 4.80 21.21 -10.74
N ASP A 90 3.71 21.51 -10.04
CA ASP A 90 3.67 22.63 -9.10
C ASP A 90 4.62 22.43 -7.92
N LEU A 91 4.70 21.20 -7.37
CA LEU A 91 5.67 20.88 -6.32
C LEU A 91 7.11 21.03 -6.83
N VAL A 92 7.42 20.42 -7.98
CA VAL A 92 8.76 20.48 -8.59
C VAL A 92 9.18 21.92 -8.88
N SER A 93 8.25 22.80 -9.28
CA SER A 93 8.53 24.22 -9.53
C SER A 93 9.09 24.96 -8.30
N GLN A 94 8.81 24.44 -7.10
CA GLN A 94 9.28 25.00 -5.83
C GLN A 94 10.56 24.33 -5.33
N THR A 95 11.13 23.39 -6.11
CA THR A 95 12.38 22.71 -5.76
C THR A 95 13.61 23.39 -6.34
N ARG A 96 14.75 23.28 -5.66
CA ARG A 96 16.06 23.76 -6.15
C ARG A 96 16.81 22.74 -7.00
N GLU A 97 16.41 21.47 -6.98
CA GLU A 97 17.16 20.39 -7.59
C GLU A 97 17.00 20.36 -9.12
N LYS A 98 17.67 21.28 -9.83
CA LYS A 98 17.62 21.38 -11.31
C LYS A 98 18.08 20.11 -12.04
N ASN A 99 18.83 19.24 -11.36
CA ASN A 99 19.37 18.00 -11.91
C ASN A 99 18.54 16.76 -11.55
N ARG A 100 17.38 16.91 -10.90
CA ARG A 100 16.49 15.79 -10.55
C ARG A 100 15.11 16.00 -11.14
N ALA A 101 14.75 15.18 -12.11
CA ALA A 101 13.40 15.16 -12.65
C ALA A 101 12.55 14.12 -11.91
N TYR A 102 11.31 14.51 -11.59
CA TYR A 102 10.36 13.63 -10.94
C TYR A 102 9.36 13.08 -11.95
N SER A 103 9.16 11.77 -11.90
CA SER A 103 8.17 11.05 -12.69
C SER A 103 7.21 10.35 -11.74
N VAL A 104 5.91 10.52 -11.92
CA VAL A 104 4.88 9.90 -11.08
C VAL A 104 4.17 8.79 -11.82
N THR A 105 4.07 7.61 -11.19
CA THR A 105 3.32 6.46 -11.73
C THR A 105 2.14 6.15 -10.82
N ILE A 106 0.95 6.11 -11.40
CA ILE A 106 -0.25 5.64 -10.71
C ILE A 106 -0.25 4.11 -10.77
N LEU A 107 -0.28 3.46 -9.60
CA LEU A 107 -0.30 2.00 -9.47
C LEU A 107 -1.74 1.49 -9.37
N ASP A 108 -2.05 0.41 -10.08
CA ASP A 108 -3.35 -0.29 -10.07
C ASP A 108 -3.53 -1.14 -8.80
N SER A 109 -3.35 -0.50 -7.64
CA SER A 109 -3.44 -1.13 -6.33
C SER A 109 -4.54 -0.50 -5.48
N PRO A 110 -5.41 -1.31 -4.84
CA PRO A 110 -6.44 -0.81 -3.94
C PRO A 110 -5.90 -0.44 -2.56
N LYS A 111 -4.62 -0.75 -2.27
CA LYS A 111 -3.97 -0.36 -1.02
C LYS A 111 -3.81 1.16 -1.00
N VAL A 112 -3.99 1.79 0.15
CA VAL A 112 -3.66 3.22 0.31
C VAL A 112 -2.14 3.29 0.48
N ASN A 113 -1.41 3.74 -0.54
CA ASN A 113 0.04 3.85 -0.46
C ASN A 113 0.62 4.90 -1.43
N ALA A 114 1.76 5.46 -1.05
CA ALA A 114 2.67 6.19 -1.92
C ALA A 114 4.10 5.93 -1.45
N PHE A 115 5.06 6.01 -2.36
CA PHE A 115 6.47 5.90 -2.04
C PHE A 115 7.34 6.46 -3.15
N ALA A 116 8.59 6.78 -2.84
CA ALA A 116 9.60 7.16 -3.82
C ALA A 116 10.76 6.16 -3.91
N LEU A 117 11.30 6.01 -5.12
CA LEU A 117 12.61 5.40 -5.36
C LEU A 117 13.66 6.49 -5.64
N PRO A 118 14.97 6.18 -5.47
CA PRO A 118 16.04 7.08 -5.87
C PRO A 118 15.93 7.51 -7.34
N GLY A 119 16.35 8.75 -7.62
CA GLY A 119 16.30 9.34 -8.97
C GLY A 119 14.95 9.90 -9.42
N GLY A 120 14.05 10.21 -8.48
CA GLY A 120 12.82 10.97 -8.75
C GLY A 120 11.60 10.14 -9.18
N TYR A 121 11.65 8.82 -9.06
CA TYR A 121 10.49 7.96 -9.33
C TYR A 121 9.51 7.98 -8.16
N LEU A 122 8.37 8.62 -8.33
CA LEU A 122 7.27 8.67 -7.37
C LEU A 122 6.19 7.66 -7.77
N TYR A 123 5.62 6.98 -6.79
CA TYR A 123 4.53 6.04 -6.98
C TYR A 123 3.37 6.42 -6.07
N ILE A 124 2.17 6.39 -6.62
CA ILE A 124 0.93 6.67 -5.91
C ILE A 124 -0.10 5.61 -6.29
N THR A 125 -0.81 5.03 -5.34
CA THR A 125 -1.82 4.02 -5.66
C THR A 125 -3.18 4.67 -5.92
N ARG A 126 -4.00 4.02 -6.76
CA ARG A 126 -5.42 4.40 -6.88
C ARG A 126 -6.18 4.31 -5.55
N GLY A 127 -5.78 3.42 -4.64
CA GLY A 127 -6.34 3.36 -3.29
C GLY A 127 -6.11 4.65 -2.50
N LEU A 128 -4.92 5.26 -2.61
CA LEU A 128 -4.63 6.54 -1.99
C LEU A 128 -5.41 7.68 -2.64
N LEU A 129 -5.47 7.72 -3.97
CA LEU A 129 -6.29 8.69 -4.70
C LEU A 129 -7.78 8.57 -4.35
N ALA A 130 -8.28 7.36 -4.06
CA ALA A 130 -9.66 7.17 -3.64
C ALA A 130 -9.92 7.75 -2.24
N LEU A 131 -8.92 7.69 -1.36
CA LEU A 131 -9.02 8.21 0.01
C LEU A 131 -8.86 9.72 0.07
N ALA A 132 -7.90 10.29 -0.67
CA ALA A 132 -7.65 11.73 -0.71
C ALA A 132 -8.92 12.51 -1.09
N ASN A 133 -9.12 13.66 -0.46
CA ASN A 133 -10.34 14.46 -0.57
C ASN A 133 -10.20 15.65 -1.52
N ASP A 134 -8.97 16.04 -1.86
CA ASP A 134 -8.66 17.11 -2.78
C ASP A 134 -7.20 17.00 -3.29
N ALA A 135 -6.81 17.91 -4.19
CA ALA A 135 -5.48 17.87 -4.80
C ALA A 135 -4.39 18.27 -3.80
N ALA A 136 -4.71 19.11 -2.80
CA ALA A 136 -3.76 19.50 -1.77
C ALA A 136 -3.37 18.33 -0.86
N GLU A 137 -4.30 17.40 -0.57
CA GLU A 137 -3.95 16.17 0.15
C GLU A 137 -3.01 15.28 -0.66
N VAL A 138 -3.22 15.16 -1.98
CA VAL A 138 -2.29 14.46 -2.88
C VAL A 138 -0.94 15.17 -2.93
N ALA A 139 -0.94 16.51 -3.01
CA ALA A 139 0.28 17.31 -3.02
C ALA A 139 1.09 17.13 -1.73
N ALA A 140 0.42 17.13 -0.57
CA ALA A 140 1.06 16.90 0.72
C ALA A 140 1.73 15.52 0.80
N VAL A 141 1.06 14.47 0.31
CA VAL A 141 1.64 13.11 0.25
C VAL A 141 2.85 13.06 -0.69
N LEU A 142 2.74 13.61 -1.90
CA LEU A 142 3.87 13.59 -2.85
C LEU A 142 5.04 14.44 -2.33
N ALA A 143 4.77 15.59 -1.72
CA ALA A 143 5.77 16.43 -1.10
C ALA A 143 6.49 15.73 0.06
N HIS A 144 5.76 14.94 0.86
CA HIS A 144 6.33 14.07 1.91
C HIS A 144 7.28 13.03 1.33
N GLU A 145 6.88 12.36 0.24
CA GLU A 145 7.75 11.39 -0.45
C GLU A 145 8.99 12.06 -1.08
N MET A 146 8.84 13.25 -1.67
CA MET A 146 9.95 14.07 -2.17
C MET A 146 10.90 14.45 -1.02
N ALA A 147 10.39 14.76 0.16
CA ALA A 147 11.19 15.06 1.34
C ALA A 147 12.01 13.85 1.81
N HIS A 148 11.44 12.63 1.78
CA HIS A 148 12.20 11.41 2.06
C HIS A 148 13.37 11.19 1.09
N VAL A 149 13.18 11.53 -0.20
CA VAL A 149 14.24 11.47 -1.22
C VAL A 149 15.31 12.51 -0.92
N ALA A 150 14.92 13.77 -0.72
CA ALA A 150 15.84 14.88 -0.44
C ALA A 150 16.68 14.63 0.82
N ALA A 151 16.06 14.09 1.88
CA ALA A 151 16.72 13.75 3.13
C ALA A 151 17.47 12.40 3.10
N ASN A 152 17.54 11.72 1.95
CA ASN A 152 18.18 10.41 1.77
C ASN A 152 17.71 9.32 2.76
N HIS A 153 16.47 9.42 3.26
CA HIS A 153 15.93 8.50 4.25
C HIS A 153 15.89 7.05 3.73
N GLY A 154 15.57 6.87 2.44
CA GLY A 154 15.57 5.55 1.79
C GLY A 154 16.95 4.89 1.75
N VAL A 155 18.01 5.69 1.52
CA VAL A 155 19.41 5.21 1.51
C VAL A 155 19.83 4.78 2.91
N ALA A 156 19.52 5.60 3.93
CA ALA A 156 19.79 5.29 5.33
C ALA A 156 19.09 3.98 5.77
N ARG A 157 17.82 3.81 5.37
CA ARG A 157 17.04 2.59 5.61
C ARG A 157 17.63 1.36 4.92
N SER A 158 18.03 1.48 3.66
CA SER A 158 18.67 0.38 2.92
C SER A 158 19.97 -0.08 3.58
N ARG A 159 20.81 0.86 4.05
CA ARG A 159 22.03 0.54 4.81
C ARG A 159 21.69 -0.21 6.10
N LYS A 160 20.70 0.25 6.86
CA LYS A 160 20.24 -0.42 8.09
C LYS A 160 19.73 -1.84 7.83
N SER A 161 18.95 -2.05 6.75
CA SER A 161 18.49 -3.39 6.36
C SER A 161 19.66 -4.31 6.04
N LYS A 162 20.64 -3.86 5.25
CA LYS A 162 21.83 -4.66 4.91
C LYS A 162 22.64 -5.04 6.14
N THR A 163 22.85 -4.10 7.07
CA THR A 163 23.54 -4.39 8.34
C THR A 163 22.78 -5.42 9.18
N GLN A 164 21.44 -5.35 9.20
CA GLN A 164 20.64 -6.34 9.92
C GLN A 164 20.56 -7.69 9.21
N ASP A 165 20.55 -7.74 7.88
CA ASP A 165 20.61 -9.00 7.14
C ASP A 165 21.93 -9.73 7.44
N LEU A 166 23.05 -9.01 7.51
CA LEU A 166 24.34 -9.56 7.95
C LEU A 166 24.31 -10.04 9.41
N ALA A 167 23.72 -9.27 10.32
CA ALA A 167 23.58 -9.67 11.72
C ALA A 167 22.67 -10.91 11.89
N ASN A 168 21.60 -10.99 11.11
CA ASN A 168 20.69 -12.13 11.08
C ASN A 168 21.37 -13.38 10.53
N GLN A 169 22.24 -13.26 9.52
CA GLN A 169 23.04 -14.39 9.01
C GLN A 169 23.97 -14.97 10.09
N VAL A 170 24.54 -14.13 10.96
CA VAL A 170 25.36 -14.58 12.09
C VAL A 170 24.49 -15.24 13.18
N ALA A 171 23.31 -14.69 13.47
CA ALA A 171 22.41 -15.20 14.50
C ALA A 171 21.67 -16.50 14.11
N THR A 172 21.37 -16.72 12.83
CA THR A 172 20.75 -17.97 12.34
C THR A 172 21.63 -19.20 12.50
N ASN A 173 22.94 -19.03 12.72
CA ASN A 173 23.85 -20.12 13.07
C ASN A 173 23.70 -20.59 14.54
N VAL A 174 22.84 -19.93 15.34
CA VAL A 174 22.72 -20.14 16.79
C VAL A 174 21.29 -20.54 17.23
N VAL A 175 20.25 -20.36 16.39
CA VAL A 175 18.83 -20.54 16.80
C VAL A 175 18.19 -21.80 16.20
N SER A 176 17.65 -22.67 17.06
CA SER A 176 17.22 -24.05 16.75
C SER A 176 15.82 -24.22 16.15
N ASN A 177 15.00 -23.16 15.98
CA ASN A 177 13.63 -23.29 15.45
C ASN A 177 13.38 -22.39 14.21
N PRO A 178 13.31 -22.97 13.00
CA PRO A 178 13.22 -22.23 11.73
C PRO A 178 11.84 -21.62 11.43
N ILE A 179 10.78 -21.95 12.17
CA ILE A 179 9.45 -21.35 11.98
C ILE A 179 9.32 -20.06 12.80
N VAL A 180 9.71 -20.10 14.08
CA VAL A 180 9.81 -18.92 14.94
C VAL A 180 10.80 -17.91 14.36
N GLY A 181 11.93 -18.39 13.83
CA GLY A 181 12.90 -17.56 13.11
C GLY A 181 12.30 -16.81 11.92
N ARG A 182 11.44 -17.47 11.11
CA ARG A 182 10.80 -16.85 9.94
C ARG A 182 9.71 -15.83 10.28
N LEU A 183 8.89 -16.10 11.30
CA LEU A 183 7.87 -15.14 11.76
C LEU A 183 8.52 -13.92 12.44
N ALA A 184 9.54 -14.14 13.27
CA ALA A 184 10.35 -13.07 13.86
C ALA A 184 11.07 -12.25 12.78
N GLN A 185 11.63 -12.90 11.76
CA GLN A 185 12.25 -12.21 10.61
C GLN A 185 11.25 -11.38 9.81
N LYS A 186 10.02 -11.85 9.58
CA LYS A 186 8.99 -11.08 8.87
C LYS A 186 8.59 -9.82 9.65
N SER A 187 8.29 -9.95 10.94
CA SER A 187 7.98 -8.82 11.82
C SER A 187 9.13 -7.83 11.94
N THR A 188 10.36 -8.34 12.05
CA THR A 188 11.58 -7.53 12.07
C THR A 188 11.77 -6.79 10.74
N LYS A 189 11.55 -7.46 9.61
CA LYS A 189 11.65 -6.86 8.27
C LYS A 189 10.60 -5.78 8.03
N GLU A 190 9.36 -5.98 8.45
CA GLU A 190 8.30 -4.96 8.38
C GLU A 190 8.64 -3.74 9.24
N ARG A 191 9.14 -3.95 10.47
CA ARG A 191 9.61 -2.86 11.34
C ARG A 191 10.83 -2.12 10.77
N LEU A 192 11.72 -2.80 10.04
CA LEU A 192 12.85 -2.17 9.34
C LEU A 192 12.44 -1.40 8.09
N GLN A 193 11.31 -1.75 7.49
CA GLN A 193 10.77 -1.06 6.33
C GLN A 193 10.09 0.26 6.72
N ALA A 194 9.57 0.37 7.95
CA ALA A 194 9.05 1.62 8.50
C ALA A 194 10.17 2.67 8.72
N PHE A 195 9.85 3.94 8.48
CA PHE A 195 10.74 5.05 8.83
C PHE A 195 10.70 5.33 10.33
N SER A 196 11.78 5.91 10.87
CA SER A 196 11.78 6.33 12.27
C SER A 196 10.86 7.54 12.47
N GLN A 197 10.36 7.73 13.70
CA GLN A 197 9.52 8.89 14.01
C GLN A 197 10.20 10.23 13.66
N ASN A 198 11.51 10.36 13.89
CA ASN A 198 12.24 11.57 13.55
C ASN A 198 12.32 11.78 12.03
N GLN A 199 12.47 10.71 11.25
CA GLN A 199 12.47 10.79 9.79
C GLN A 199 11.10 11.21 9.25
N GLU A 200 10.02 10.70 9.84
CA GLU A 200 8.65 11.12 9.48
C GLU A 200 8.41 12.60 9.83
N LEU A 201 8.80 13.06 11.02
CA LEU A 201 8.62 14.46 11.42
C LEU A 201 9.44 15.43 10.56
N GLN A 202 10.66 15.04 10.19
CA GLN A 202 11.47 15.82 9.27
C GLN A 202 10.85 15.87 7.87
N ALA A 203 10.35 14.75 7.36
CA ALA A 203 9.67 14.69 6.07
C ALA A 203 8.35 15.50 6.08
N ASP A 204 7.58 15.44 7.18
CA ASP A 204 6.38 16.24 7.38
C ASP A 204 6.71 17.74 7.32
N ALA A 205 7.74 18.20 8.04
CA ALA A 205 8.15 19.61 8.07
C ALA A 205 8.54 20.14 6.68
N ILE A 206 9.41 19.40 5.97
CA ILE A 206 9.88 19.76 4.63
C ILE A 206 8.71 19.71 3.62
N GLY A 207 7.91 18.64 3.66
CA GLY A 207 6.80 18.41 2.74
C GLY A 207 5.70 19.47 2.88
N ILE A 208 5.34 19.85 4.11
CA ILE A 208 4.36 20.91 4.37
C ILE A 208 4.86 22.25 3.84
N LYS A 209 6.14 22.57 4.05
CA LYS A 209 6.73 23.82 3.52
C LYS A 209 6.75 23.84 2.00
N LEU A 210 7.11 22.72 1.36
CA LEU A 210 7.10 22.57 -0.09
C LEU A 210 5.68 22.75 -0.66
N SER A 211 4.71 22.01 -0.11
CA SER A 211 3.31 22.06 -0.54
C SER A 211 2.69 23.44 -0.34
N GLY A 212 2.92 24.08 0.81
CA GLY A 212 2.44 25.43 1.08
C GLY A 212 3.03 26.48 0.14
N ARG A 213 4.34 26.40 -0.18
CA ARG A 213 4.98 27.29 -1.16
C ARG A 213 4.47 27.08 -2.58
N ALA A 214 4.06 25.86 -2.93
CA ALA A 214 3.39 25.55 -4.19
C ALA A 214 1.93 26.06 -4.25
N GLY A 215 1.46 26.74 -3.21
CA GLY A 215 0.13 27.36 -3.13
C GLY A 215 -0.99 26.41 -2.71
N PHE A 216 -0.66 25.18 -2.29
CA PHE A 216 -1.64 24.25 -1.75
C PHE A 216 -1.98 24.56 -0.29
N ASP A 217 -3.16 24.10 0.15
CA ASP A 217 -3.56 24.13 1.55
C ASP A 217 -2.48 23.49 2.46
N PRO A 218 -1.81 24.25 3.34
CA PRO A 218 -0.73 23.75 4.18
C PRO A 218 -1.25 22.81 5.29
N TYR A 219 -2.56 22.79 5.56
CA TYR A 219 -3.19 21.87 6.51
C TYR A 219 -3.52 20.50 5.88
N ALA A 220 -3.32 20.33 4.57
CA ALA A 220 -3.69 19.12 3.85
C ALA A 220 -2.99 17.86 4.37
N ALA A 221 -1.73 17.96 4.81
CA ALA A 221 -1.04 16.82 5.44
C ALA A 221 -1.78 16.31 6.69
N ALA A 222 -2.20 17.22 7.58
CA ALA A 222 -2.96 16.87 8.77
C ALA A 222 -4.34 16.30 8.43
N ARG A 223 -5.03 16.84 7.42
CA ARG A 223 -6.33 16.32 6.95
C ARG A 223 -6.20 14.92 6.36
N PHE A 224 -5.17 14.68 5.55
CA PHE A 224 -4.93 13.36 4.97
C PHE A 224 -4.56 12.33 6.05
N LEU A 225 -3.70 12.67 7.02
CA LEU A 225 -3.38 11.78 8.14
C LEU A 225 -4.61 11.34 8.94
N ARG A 226 -5.59 12.24 9.14
CA ARG A 226 -6.88 11.88 9.76
C ARG A 226 -7.72 10.96 8.88
N SER A 227 -7.77 11.21 7.57
CA SER A 227 -8.48 10.35 6.62
C SER A 227 -7.87 8.94 6.61
N MET A 228 -6.53 8.84 6.68
CA MET A 228 -5.80 7.58 6.78
C MET A 228 -6.10 6.83 8.08
N ASP A 229 -6.19 7.53 9.21
CA ASP A 229 -6.55 6.94 10.50
C ASP A 229 -7.98 6.37 10.46
N GLY A 230 -8.95 7.15 9.99
CA GLY A 230 -10.35 6.70 9.83
C GLY A 230 -10.49 5.52 8.87
N PHE A 231 -9.76 5.53 7.75
CA PHE A 231 -9.74 4.41 6.81
C PHE A 231 -9.10 3.15 7.40
N THR A 232 -8.02 3.30 8.16
CA THR A 232 -7.36 2.19 8.86
C THR A 232 -8.28 1.56 9.89
N ALA A 233 -9.05 2.38 10.63
CA ALA A 233 -10.05 1.89 11.58
C ALA A 233 -11.17 1.10 10.89
N TRP A 234 -11.73 1.63 9.79
CA TRP A 234 -12.71 0.91 8.98
C TRP A 234 -12.15 -0.42 8.47
N ARG A 235 -10.95 -0.38 7.88
CA ARG A 235 -10.30 -1.54 7.28
C ARG A 235 -10.01 -2.62 8.31
N SER A 236 -9.49 -2.27 9.48
CA SER A 236 -9.18 -3.20 10.58
C SER A 236 -10.42 -3.96 11.06
N ALA A 237 -11.59 -3.33 10.98
CA ALA A 237 -12.83 -3.96 11.40
C ALA A 237 -13.49 -4.82 10.30
N VAL A 238 -13.19 -4.55 9.04
CA VAL A 238 -13.64 -5.38 7.90
C VAL A 238 -12.68 -6.55 7.68
N ASN A 239 -11.36 -6.32 7.78
CA ASN A 239 -10.28 -7.26 7.50
C ASN A 239 -9.10 -7.08 8.47
N ARG A 240 -8.65 -8.17 9.09
CA ARG A 240 -7.65 -8.14 10.17
C ARG A 240 -6.19 -7.98 9.71
N VAL A 241 -5.90 -7.93 8.40
CA VAL A 241 -4.52 -7.88 7.89
C VAL A 241 -4.43 -7.02 6.62
N SER A 242 -3.64 -5.95 6.63
CA SER A 242 -3.13 -5.31 5.40
C SER A 242 -1.82 -4.55 5.64
N ASN A 243 -0.92 -4.63 4.66
CA ASN A 243 0.27 -3.78 4.56
C ASN A 243 -0.09 -2.56 3.70
N ASP A 244 -0.49 -1.46 4.34
CA ASP A 244 -0.87 -0.19 3.71
C ASP A 244 0.13 0.91 4.14
N MET A 245 -0.05 2.16 3.68
CA MET A 245 0.78 3.31 4.06
C MET A 245 0.97 3.45 5.56
N SER A 246 -0.03 3.08 6.37
CA SER A 246 0.04 3.13 7.83
C SER A 246 1.08 2.15 8.43
N THR A 247 1.56 1.17 7.67
CA THR A 247 2.65 0.27 8.07
C THR A 247 4.02 0.93 7.89
N SER A 248 4.26 1.65 6.79
CA SER A 248 5.53 2.33 6.51
C SER A 248 5.62 3.75 7.07
N HIS A 249 4.48 4.45 7.09
CA HIS A 249 4.28 5.84 7.51
C HIS A 249 3.06 5.95 8.45
N PRO A 250 3.18 5.52 9.73
CA PRO A 250 2.05 5.51 10.65
C PRO A 250 1.49 6.91 10.91
N SER A 251 0.16 7.06 10.87
CA SER A 251 -0.52 8.25 11.40
C SER A 251 -0.46 8.23 12.92
N THR A 252 0.12 9.25 13.52
CA THR A 252 0.13 9.40 14.99
C THR A 252 -0.48 10.75 15.36
N PRO A 253 -1.14 10.86 16.54
CA PRO A 253 -1.62 12.15 17.03
C PRO A 253 -0.52 13.21 17.06
N ARG A 254 0.72 12.80 17.38
CA ARG A 254 1.89 13.67 17.39
C ARG A 254 2.24 14.24 16.02
N ARG A 255 2.19 13.42 14.95
CA ARG A 255 2.41 13.90 13.58
C ARG A 255 1.35 14.90 13.15
N ILE A 256 0.07 14.63 13.47
CA ILE A 256 -1.04 15.56 13.17
C ILE A 256 -0.81 16.91 13.88
N GLU A 257 -0.49 16.88 15.18
CA GLU A 257 -0.23 18.10 15.97
C GLU A 257 0.94 18.91 15.40
N ILE A 258 2.04 18.24 15.02
CA ILE A 258 3.22 18.89 14.45
C ILE A 258 2.92 19.42 13.05
N ALA A 259 2.21 18.66 12.21
CA ALA A 259 1.82 19.09 10.88
C ALA A 259 1.01 20.39 10.93
N GLU A 260 0.03 20.49 11.83
CA GLU A 260 -0.74 21.72 12.02
C GLU A 260 0.10 22.89 12.53
N ARG A 261 1.15 22.61 13.31
CA ARG A 261 2.08 23.64 13.79
C ARG A 261 2.91 24.21 12.65
N HIS A 262 3.43 23.36 11.76
CA HIS A 262 4.12 23.82 10.56
C HIS A 262 3.17 24.58 9.63
N ALA A 263 1.93 24.09 9.47
CA ALA A 263 0.92 24.74 8.64
C ALA A 263 0.60 26.17 9.10
N ARG A 264 0.56 26.41 10.42
CA ARG A 264 0.33 27.74 11.02
C ARG A 264 1.36 28.80 10.60
N ALA A 265 2.55 28.41 10.14
CA ALA A 265 3.54 29.36 9.62
C ALA A 265 3.10 30.03 8.31
N PHE A 266 2.16 29.41 7.56
CA PHE A 266 1.59 29.96 6.34
C PHE A 266 0.33 30.81 6.58
N GLY A 267 -0.30 30.66 7.75
CA GLY A 267 -1.49 31.41 8.14
C GLY A 267 -2.53 30.54 8.85
N GLN A 268 -3.75 31.06 8.98
CA GLN A 268 -4.88 30.35 9.58
C GLN A 268 -5.40 29.23 8.65
N PRO A 269 -6.18 28.25 9.17
CA PRO A 269 -6.88 27.29 8.31
C PRO A 269 -7.68 27.99 7.22
N SER A 270 -7.69 27.43 6.01
CA SER A 270 -8.26 28.00 4.76
C SER A 270 -7.33 28.92 3.95
N VAL A 271 -6.07 29.07 4.32
CA VAL A 271 -5.03 29.62 3.43
C VAL A 271 -4.62 28.55 2.42
N GLY A 272 -4.34 28.95 1.17
CA GLY A 272 -3.95 28.05 0.09
C GLY A 272 -5.16 27.42 -0.64
N ASP A 273 -4.88 26.79 -1.78
CA ASP A 273 -5.91 26.18 -2.61
C ASP A 273 -5.97 24.65 -2.40
N THR A 274 -7.18 24.13 -2.14
CA THR A 274 -7.40 22.68 -2.08
C THR A 274 -7.45 22.06 -3.48
N ARG A 275 -7.87 22.86 -4.48
CA ARG A 275 -8.23 22.43 -5.85
C ARG A 275 -9.16 21.23 -5.85
N ARG A 276 -10.00 21.15 -4.82
CA ARG A 276 -10.94 20.05 -4.58
C ARG A 276 -11.76 19.76 -5.82
N ASP A 277 -12.19 20.80 -6.52
CA ASP A 277 -13.13 20.62 -7.59
C ASP A 277 -12.56 19.90 -8.82
N ARG A 278 -11.33 20.25 -9.18
CA ARG A 278 -10.56 19.59 -10.23
C ARG A 278 -10.24 18.15 -9.83
N PHE A 279 -9.83 17.94 -8.58
CA PHE A 279 -9.52 16.63 -8.05
C PHE A 279 -10.73 15.68 -8.11
N LEU A 280 -11.89 16.12 -7.58
CA LEU A 280 -13.11 15.32 -7.60
C LEU A 280 -13.57 14.99 -9.03
N LYS A 281 -13.38 15.92 -9.99
CA LYS A 281 -13.64 15.63 -11.40
C LYS A 281 -12.70 14.55 -11.96
N GLY A 282 -11.41 14.59 -11.62
CA GLY A 282 -10.42 13.63 -12.12
C GLY A 282 -10.61 12.20 -11.60
N ILE A 283 -11.12 12.03 -10.38
CA ILE A 283 -11.35 10.71 -9.78
C ILE A 283 -12.73 10.10 -10.09
N ASP A 284 -13.66 10.85 -10.70
CA ASP A 284 -15.01 10.36 -10.96
C ASP A 284 -15.00 9.29 -12.06
N GLY A 285 -15.41 8.08 -11.69
CA GLY A 285 -15.35 6.89 -12.54
C GLY A 285 -14.12 6.01 -12.31
N MET A 286 -13.16 6.43 -11.47
CA MET A 286 -11.97 5.64 -11.13
C MET A 286 -12.35 4.29 -10.50
N VAL A 287 -11.59 3.23 -10.82
CA VAL A 287 -11.80 1.91 -10.21
C VAL A 287 -11.54 1.94 -8.70
N PHE A 288 -12.48 1.42 -7.91
CA PHE A 288 -12.41 1.29 -6.47
C PHE A 288 -12.29 -0.17 -6.04
N GLY A 289 -11.42 -0.47 -5.06
CA GLY A 289 -11.19 -1.84 -4.58
C GLY A 289 -10.49 -2.72 -5.63
N GLU A 290 -10.54 -4.04 -5.52
CA GLU A 290 -9.83 -4.92 -6.46
C GLU A 290 -10.19 -4.66 -7.94
N ASN A 291 -9.20 -4.73 -8.84
CA ASN A 291 -9.42 -4.66 -10.28
C ASN A 291 -9.60 -6.08 -10.86
N ALA A 292 -10.28 -6.19 -12.00
CA ALA A 292 -10.59 -7.45 -12.70
C ALA A 292 -9.35 -8.27 -13.09
N SER A 293 -8.22 -7.59 -13.33
CA SER A 293 -6.93 -8.19 -13.72
C SER A 293 -6.33 -9.08 -12.64
N GLY A 294 -6.47 -8.74 -11.36
CA GLY A 294 -5.93 -9.49 -10.21
C GLY A 294 -6.93 -10.40 -9.52
N GLY A 295 -8.16 -10.50 -10.02
CA GLY A 295 -9.28 -11.14 -9.34
C GLY A 295 -9.94 -10.26 -8.28
N THR A 296 -11.12 -10.64 -7.83
CA THR A 296 -12.01 -9.81 -7.01
C THR A 296 -12.68 -10.65 -5.95
N VAL A 297 -12.69 -10.14 -4.72
CA VAL A 297 -13.44 -10.71 -3.60
C VAL A 297 -14.76 -9.95 -3.40
N ARG A 298 -15.85 -10.70 -3.25
CA ARG A 298 -17.18 -10.20 -2.84
C ARG A 298 -17.74 -11.14 -1.79
N GLY A 299 -17.83 -10.66 -0.55
CA GLY A 299 -18.20 -11.50 0.59
C GLY A 299 -17.24 -12.68 0.74
N ASN A 300 -17.76 -13.89 0.79
CA ASN A 300 -16.98 -15.13 0.88
C ASN A 300 -16.63 -15.75 -0.49
N ARG A 301 -16.79 -15.03 -1.60
CA ARG A 301 -16.50 -15.53 -2.95
C ARG A 301 -15.37 -14.77 -3.60
N PHE A 302 -14.44 -15.51 -4.21
CA PHE A 302 -13.41 -14.98 -5.09
C PHE A 302 -13.78 -15.28 -6.56
N ALA A 303 -13.51 -14.34 -7.45
CA ALA A 303 -13.62 -14.54 -8.89
C ALA A 303 -12.46 -13.86 -9.61
N HIS A 304 -11.94 -14.51 -10.65
CA HIS A 304 -10.96 -13.93 -11.54
C HIS A 304 -11.56 -13.91 -12.95
N THR A 305 -11.98 -12.73 -13.39
CA THR A 305 -12.74 -12.57 -14.64
C THR A 305 -11.89 -12.88 -15.87
N ALA A 306 -10.63 -12.42 -15.90
CA ALA A 306 -9.69 -12.74 -16.99
C ALA A 306 -9.38 -14.24 -17.10
N LEU A 307 -9.14 -14.94 -15.98
CA LEU A 307 -8.90 -16.40 -15.96
C LEU A 307 -10.19 -17.24 -16.01
N GLY A 308 -11.36 -16.59 -15.98
CA GLY A 308 -12.66 -17.25 -15.98
C GLY A 308 -12.81 -18.29 -14.87
N LEU A 309 -12.43 -17.98 -13.63
CA LEU A 309 -12.50 -18.90 -12.49
C LEU A 309 -13.13 -18.26 -11.25
N THR A 310 -13.68 -19.10 -10.37
CA THR A 310 -14.26 -18.67 -9.09
C THR A 310 -14.23 -19.80 -8.07
N PHE A 311 -14.18 -19.45 -6.79
CA PHE A 311 -14.43 -20.35 -5.66
C PHE A 311 -15.03 -19.56 -4.48
N GLN A 312 -15.55 -20.27 -3.50
CA GLN A 312 -16.17 -19.72 -2.30
C GLN A 312 -15.60 -20.39 -1.05
N VAL A 313 -15.41 -19.61 0.01
CA VAL A 313 -15.07 -20.11 1.35
C VAL A 313 -16.32 -20.12 2.25
N PRO A 314 -16.33 -20.86 3.37
CA PRO A 314 -17.43 -20.80 4.33
C PRO A 314 -17.69 -19.37 4.85
N GLU A 315 -18.90 -19.07 5.30
CA GLU A 315 -19.30 -17.71 5.73
C GLU A 315 -18.51 -17.16 6.92
N ASN A 316 -17.94 -18.04 7.74
CA ASN A 316 -17.08 -17.69 8.87
C ASN A 316 -15.60 -17.50 8.49
N PHE A 317 -15.27 -17.49 7.19
CA PHE A 317 -13.96 -17.10 6.68
C PHE A 317 -14.02 -15.69 6.08
N SER A 318 -12.95 -14.91 6.28
CA SER A 318 -12.73 -13.68 5.52
C SER A 318 -11.72 -13.93 4.40
N LEU A 319 -12.01 -13.44 3.19
CA LEU A 319 -11.13 -13.51 2.01
C LEU A 319 -10.43 -12.19 1.77
N THR A 320 -9.15 -12.27 1.42
CA THR A 320 -8.33 -11.15 0.99
C THR A 320 -7.61 -11.53 -0.30
N ASN A 321 -7.71 -10.67 -1.31
CA ASN A 321 -6.90 -10.80 -2.52
C ASN A 321 -5.51 -10.19 -2.25
N GLY A 322 -4.44 -10.93 -2.54
CA GLY A 322 -3.07 -10.47 -2.36
C GLY A 322 -2.27 -10.60 -3.66
N ASP A 323 -1.16 -9.88 -3.75
CA ASP A 323 -0.39 -9.73 -5.00
C ASP A 323 0.10 -11.06 -5.60
N ALA A 324 0.34 -12.08 -4.75
CA ALA A 324 0.85 -13.40 -5.18
C ALA A 324 -0.11 -14.56 -4.88
N ALA A 325 -1.16 -14.33 -4.09
CA ALA A 325 -2.09 -15.37 -3.66
C ALA A 325 -3.36 -14.75 -3.08
N VAL A 326 -4.48 -15.47 -3.20
CA VAL A 326 -5.69 -15.20 -2.43
C VAL A 326 -5.54 -15.88 -1.07
N LEU A 327 -5.76 -15.12 0.00
CA LEU A 327 -5.69 -15.62 1.36
C LEU A 327 -7.08 -15.64 1.97
N ALA A 328 -7.36 -16.60 2.85
CA ALA A 328 -8.52 -16.55 3.72
C ALA A 328 -8.13 -16.84 5.17
N THR A 329 -8.77 -16.19 6.13
CA THR A 329 -8.65 -16.51 7.56
C THR A 329 -9.99 -16.98 8.08
N GLY A 330 -9.98 -18.07 8.85
CA GLY A 330 -11.16 -18.69 9.43
C GLY A 330 -11.06 -18.81 10.95
N PRO A 331 -12.04 -19.45 11.61
CA PRO A 331 -12.02 -19.66 13.05
C PRO A 331 -10.88 -20.60 13.47
N ARG A 332 -10.53 -20.58 14.77
CA ARG A 332 -9.50 -21.45 15.36
C ARG A 332 -8.16 -21.40 14.62
N GLU A 333 -7.73 -20.20 14.26
CA GLU A 333 -6.45 -19.95 13.57
C GLU A 333 -6.31 -20.68 12.22
N MET A 334 -7.41 -21.02 11.57
CA MET A 334 -7.38 -21.58 10.22
C MET A 334 -7.00 -20.51 9.20
N ALA A 335 -6.19 -20.90 8.22
CA ALA A 335 -5.83 -20.06 7.09
C ALA A 335 -5.84 -20.85 5.78
N LEU A 336 -6.36 -20.25 4.72
CA LEU A 336 -6.32 -20.78 3.35
C LEU A 336 -5.37 -19.92 2.52
N ARG A 337 -4.55 -20.57 1.69
CA ARG A 337 -3.86 -19.96 0.56
C ARG A 337 -4.35 -20.58 -0.74
N PHE A 338 -4.76 -19.75 -1.69
CA PHE A 338 -5.04 -20.12 -3.07
C PHE A 338 -4.07 -19.37 -4.00
N ASP A 339 -3.37 -20.10 -4.84
CA ASP A 339 -2.51 -19.53 -5.88
C ASP A 339 -2.45 -20.43 -7.13
N SER A 340 -1.70 -19.97 -8.13
CA SER A 340 -1.42 -20.71 -9.36
C SER A 340 0.06 -20.78 -9.67
N VAL A 341 0.47 -21.86 -10.33
CA VAL A 341 1.81 -22.03 -10.90
C VAL A 341 1.73 -22.58 -12.32
N GLU A 342 2.56 -22.06 -13.21
CA GLU A 342 2.65 -22.53 -14.59
C GLU A 342 3.19 -23.97 -14.63
N ARG A 343 2.57 -24.83 -15.42
CA ARG A 343 2.87 -26.27 -15.51
C ARG A 343 4.11 -26.57 -16.36
N LYS A 344 4.62 -25.58 -17.09
CA LYS A 344 5.79 -25.75 -17.95
C LYS A 344 7.00 -26.18 -17.10
N GLY A 345 7.56 -27.35 -17.41
CA GLY A 345 8.67 -27.94 -16.66
C GLY A 345 8.27 -28.64 -15.35
N LEU A 346 6.97 -28.76 -15.04
CA LEU A 346 6.46 -29.50 -13.89
C LEU A 346 5.89 -30.88 -14.29
N PRO A 347 5.77 -31.83 -13.34
CA PRO A 347 5.10 -33.12 -13.58
C PRO A 347 3.70 -32.96 -14.18
N LYS A 348 3.33 -33.90 -15.07
CA LYS A 348 2.09 -33.83 -15.86
C LYS A 348 0.82 -34.09 -15.04
N SER A 349 0.89 -34.99 -14.05
CA SER A 349 -0.23 -35.32 -13.17
C SER A 349 -0.16 -34.53 -11.86
N ALA A 350 -1.33 -34.25 -11.28
CA ALA A 350 -1.39 -33.55 -9.99
C ALA A 350 -0.82 -34.42 -8.84
N VAL A 351 -0.89 -35.75 -8.96
CA VAL A 351 -0.31 -36.70 -8.00
C VAL A 351 1.20 -36.55 -7.98
N ASP A 352 1.84 -36.67 -9.16
CA ASP A 352 3.30 -36.54 -9.29
C ASP A 352 3.80 -35.15 -8.95
N TYR A 353 2.97 -34.12 -9.19
CA TYR A 353 3.31 -32.76 -8.81
C TYR A 353 3.30 -32.57 -7.29
N ILE A 354 2.33 -33.13 -6.55
CA ILE A 354 2.33 -33.03 -5.08
C ILE A 354 3.56 -33.74 -4.49
N SER A 355 3.96 -34.89 -5.04
CA SER A 355 5.13 -35.65 -4.58
C SER A 355 6.47 -35.09 -5.07
N SER A 356 6.50 -33.96 -5.80
CA SER A 356 7.75 -33.42 -6.39
C SER A 356 8.66 -32.67 -5.40
N GLY A 357 8.42 -32.79 -4.08
CA GLY A 357 9.28 -32.25 -3.03
C GLY A 357 9.06 -30.78 -2.64
N TRP A 358 8.06 -30.08 -3.21
CA TRP A 358 7.78 -28.68 -2.83
C TRP A 358 6.93 -28.55 -1.55
N VAL A 359 6.32 -29.63 -1.09
CA VAL A 359 5.51 -29.68 0.13
C VAL A 359 6.38 -30.17 1.30
N ASN A 360 6.69 -29.28 2.23
CA ASN A 360 7.38 -29.68 3.45
C ASN A 360 6.44 -30.49 4.38
N GLY A 361 6.93 -31.61 4.90
CA GLY A 361 6.18 -32.45 5.83
C GLY A 361 5.01 -33.22 5.22
N LEU A 362 5.05 -33.45 3.90
CA LEU A 362 4.05 -34.23 3.16
C LEU A 362 3.93 -35.66 3.71
N ASP A 363 2.70 -36.11 3.96
CA ASP A 363 2.39 -37.53 4.17
C ASP A 363 2.13 -38.17 2.81
N GLU A 364 3.15 -38.78 2.20
CA GLU A 364 3.04 -39.38 0.86
C GLU A 364 1.97 -40.47 0.78
N SER A 365 1.72 -41.20 1.89
CA SER A 365 0.68 -42.22 1.95
C SER A 365 -0.74 -41.65 1.87
N SER A 366 -0.90 -40.35 2.11
CA SER A 366 -2.19 -39.65 2.05
C SER A 366 -2.54 -39.14 0.66
N ILE A 367 -1.62 -39.21 -0.31
CA ILE A 367 -1.85 -38.67 -1.65
C ILE A 367 -2.97 -39.47 -2.33
N THR A 368 -4.08 -38.80 -2.62
CA THR A 368 -5.26 -39.42 -3.22
C THR A 368 -5.65 -38.67 -4.50
N PRO A 369 -5.80 -39.33 -5.65
CA PRO A 369 -6.35 -38.69 -6.84
C PRO A 369 -7.81 -38.31 -6.61
N VAL A 370 -8.21 -37.14 -7.08
CA VAL A 370 -9.58 -36.63 -6.96
C VAL A 370 -10.07 -36.07 -8.28
N THR A 371 -11.38 -36.16 -8.53
CA THR A 371 -12.01 -35.42 -9.62
C THR A 371 -12.94 -34.36 -9.05
N ILE A 372 -12.67 -33.09 -9.36
CA ILE A 372 -13.46 -31.96 -8.86
C ILE A 372 -13.93 -31.14 -10.06
N ASN A 373 -15.24 -31.08 -10.29
CA ASN A 373 -15.84 -30.35 -11.41
C ASN A 373 -15.18 -30.69 -12.77
N GLY A 374 -14.87 -31.98 -12.99
CA GLY A 374 -14.22 -32.49 -14.20
C GLY A 374 -12.69 -32.36 -14.23
N MET A 375 -12.07 -31.69 -13.26
CA MET A 375 -10.61 -31.56 -13.16
C MET A 375 -10.02 -32.75 -12.41
N LYS A 376 -9.09 -33.48 -13.05
CA LYS A 376 -8.33 -34.59 -12.46
C LYS A 376 -7.19 -34.04 -11.58
N GLY A 377 -7.48 -33.84 -10.30
CA GLY A 377 -6.55 -33.32 -9.31
C GLY A 377 -6.01 -34.37 -8.35
N ALA A 378 -5.36 -33.88 -7.30
CA ALA A 378 -4.91 -34.68 -6.18
C ALA A 378 -5.10 -33.92 -4.87
N VAL A 379 -5.28 -34.65 -3.78
CA VAL A 379 -5.29 -34.14 -2.41
C VAL A 379 -4.24 -34.88 -1.58
N ALA A 380 -3.61 -34.19 -0.64
CA ALA A 380 -2.72 -34.79 0.34
C ALA A 380 -2.79 -34.05 1.68
N ARG A 381 -2.31 -34.71 2.73
CA ARG A 381 -2.08 -34.14 4.05
C ARG A 381 -0.58 -33.86 4.24
N ALA A 382 -0.27 -32.82 5.01
CA ALA A 382 1.09 -32.55 5.45
C ALA A 382 1.09 -32.06 6.91
N GLN A 383 2.21 -32.19 7.61
CA GLN A 383 2.40 -31.71 8.97
C GLN A 383 3.79 -31.08 9.12
N ALA A 384 3.86 -29.90 9.75
CA ALA A 384 5.13 -29.24 10.04
C ALA A 384 5.05 -28.50 11.37
N GLY A 385 5.83 -28.95 12.37
CA GLY A 385 5.74 -28.44 13.74
C GLY A 385 4.34 -28.65 14.32
N ASP A 386 3.76 -27.57 14.87
CA ASP A 386 2.42 -27.58 15.48
C ASP A 386 1.28 -27.40 14.47
N TRP A 387 1.57 -27.47 13.17
CA TRP A 387 0.60 -27.21 12.10
C TRP A 387 0.29 -28.47 11.28
N GLN A 388 -0.98 -28.62 10.93
CA GLN A 388 -1.49 -29.58 9.94
C GLN A 388 -1.96 -28.84 8.68
N PHE A 389 -1.84 -29.51 7.54
CA PHE A 389 -2.17 -28.96 6.24
C PHE A 389 -3.02 -29.93 5.41
N SER A 390 -4.00 -29.38 4.69
CA SER A 390 -4.73 -30.07 3.62
C SER A 390 -4.43 -29.37 2.30
N ILE A 391 -3.84 -30.12 1.37
CA ILE A 391 -3.29 -29.60 0.12
C ILE A 391 -4.08 -30.20 -1.02
N HIS A 392 -4.66 -29.34 -1.85
CA HIS A 392 -5.37 -29.76 -3.06
C HIS A 392 -4.73 -29.10 -4.27
N VAL A 393 -4.48 -29.89 -5.31
CA VAL A 393 -3.97 -29.41 -6.60
C VAL A 393 -4.95 -29.76 -7.70
N LEU A 394 -5.37 -28.75 -8.47
CA LEU A 394 -6.25 -28.90 -9.62
C LEU A 394 -5.60 -28.33 -10.89
N PRO A 395 -5.45 -29.12 -11.97
CA PRO A 395 -5.01 -28.60 -13.25
C PRO A 395 -6.16 -27.89 -13.98
N LYS A 396 -5.88 -26.73 -14.57
CA LYS A 396 -6.77 -26.08 -15.56
C LYS A 396 -5.92 -25.23 -16.52
N GLY A 397 -6.02 -25.53 -17.82
CA GLY A 397 -5.14 -24.95 -18.83
C GLY A 397 -3.66 -25.26 -18.54
N ASP A 398 -2.82 -24.24 -18.68
CA ASP A 398 -1.37 -24.34 -18.47
C ASP A 398 -0.95 -24.18 -17.00
N ASN A 399 -1.91 -24.14 -16.06
CA ASN A 399 -1.63 -23.88 -14.65
C ASN A 399 -2.10 -25.01 -13.72
N TYR A 400 -1.36 -25.20 -12.64
CA TYR A 400 -1.86 -25.85 -11.43
C TYR A 400 -2.40 -24.77 -10.48
N TYR A 401 -3.62 -24.98 -10.01
CA TYR A 401 -4.23 -24.20 -8.94
C TYR A 401 -4.10 -24.96 -7.63
N ARG A 402 -3.53 -24.31 -6.63
CA ARG A 402 -3.20 -24.93 -5.35
C ARG A 402 -4.06 -24.32 -4.25
N PHE A 403 -4.73 -25.16 -3.48
CA PHE A 403 -5.41 -24.77 -2.24
C PHE A 403 -4.66 -25.40 -1.08
N ILE A 404 -4.14 -24.57 -0.18
CA ILE A 404 -3.37 -25.00 0.99
C ILE A 404 -4.12 -24.46 2.21
N LEU A 405 -4.84 -25.35 2.89
CA LEU A 405 -5.49 -25.05 4.17
C LEU A 405 -4.56 -25.44 5.30
N ALA A 406 -4.35 -24.53 6.25
CA ALA A 406 -3.49 -24.70 7.41
C ALA A 406 -4.28 -24.50 8.70
N ALA A 407 -3.96 -25.27 9.73
CA ALA A 407 -4.51 -25.12 11.07
C ALA A 407 -3.55 -25.68 12.13
N PRO A 408 -3.67 -25.27 13.41
CA PRO A 408 -3.00 -25.95 14.51
C PRO A 408 -3.36 -27.45 14.55
N ARG A 409 -2.40 -28.31 14.94
CA ARG A 409 -2.61 -29.77 15.10
C ARG A 409 -3.58 -30.10 16.24
N THR A 410 -3.82 -29.16 17.14
CA THR A 410 -4.84 -29.27 18.20
C THR A 410 -6.27 -29.16 17.65
N ASN A 411 -6.45 -28.65 16.43
CA ASN A 411 -7.74 -28.65 15.77
C ASN A 411 -8.11 -30.06 15.25
N ALA A 412 -9.41 -30.31 15.13
CA ALA A 412 -9.92 -31.48 14.41
C ALA A 412 -9.45 -31.51 12.94
N ASP A 413 -9.59 -32.66 12.28
CA ASP A 413 -9.21 -32.85 10.88
C ASP A 413 -9.84 -31.77 9.98
N ILE A 414 -8.97 -31.07 9.25
CA ILE A 414 -9.32 -29.96 8.36
C ILE A 414 -9.59 -30.40 6.92
N GLY A 415 -9.32 -31.67 6.59
CA GLY A 415 -9.57 -32.24 5.26
C GLY A 415 -10.99 -32.03 4.73
N PRO A 416 -12.06 -32.23 5.54
CA PRO A 416 -13.44 -31.97 5.11
C PRO A 416 -13.70 -30.50 4.73
N ILE A 417 -13.09 -29.55 5.45
CA ILE A 417 -13.21 -28.11 5.17
C ILE A 417 -12.46 -27.76 3.88
N GLY A 418 -11.24 -28.27 3.70
CA GLY A 418 -10.49 -28.09 2.45
C GLY A 418 -11.27 -28.63 1.26
N LYS A 419 -11.82 -29.84 1.38
CA LYS A 419 -12.64 -30.46 0.33
C LYS A 419 -13.91 -29.66 0.04
N SER A 420 -14.58 -29.08 1.04
CA SER A 420 -15.80 -28.29 0.81
C SER A 420 -15.50 -27.00 0.04
N ILE A 421 -14.39 -26.31 0.35
CA ILE A 421 -13.92 -25.13 -0.39
C ILE A 421 -13.60 -25.50 -1.83
N VAL A 422 -12.75 -26.51 -2.04
CA VAL A 422 -12.23 -26.86 -3.37
C VAL A 422 -13.35 -27.38 -4.28
N LYS A 423 -14.39 -28.03 -3.75
CA LYS A 423 -15.60 -28.40 -4.50
C LYS A 423 -16.30 -27.21 -5.16
N THR A 424 -16.16 -26.01 -4.61
CA THR A 424 -16.73 -24.79 -5.20
C THR A 424 -15.90 -24.21 -6.35
N PHE A 425 -14.65 -24.67 -6.54
CA PHE A 425 -13.76 -24.16 -7.57
C PHE A 425 -14.20 -24.62 -8.96
N ARG A 426 -14.52 -23.66 -9.82
CA ARG A 426 -15.02 -23.92 -11.18
C ARG A 426 -14.77 -22.76 -12.13
N GLY A 427 -15.16 -22.96 -13.38
CA GLY A 427 -15.27 -21.87 -14.35
C GLY A 427 -16.30 -20.81 -13.92
N LEU A 428 -15.97 -19.53 -14.13
CA LEU A 428 -16.85 -18.40 -13.92
C LEU A 428 -17.79 -18.25 -15.13
N LYS A 429 -19.11 -18.23 -14.91
CA LYS A 429 -20.07 -18.01 -16.00
C LYS A 429 -20.06 -16.54 -16.43
N LYS A 430 -20.32 -16.25 -17.71
CA LYS A 430 -20.39 -14.87 -18.22
C LYS A 430 -21.40 -13.98 -17.46
N THR A 431 -22.56 -14.53 -17.11
CA THR A 431 -23.58 -13.83 -16.31
C THR A 431 -23.15 -13.56 -14.87
N GLU A 432 -22.25 -14.37 -14.32
CA GLU A 432 -21.67 -14.15 -12.99
C GLU A 432 -20.55 -13.11 -13.04
N ALA A 433 -19.76 -13.09 -14.13
CA ALA A 433 -18.65 -12.15 -14.30
C ALA A 433 -19.11 -10.68 -14.17
N ALA A 434 -20.32 -10.36 -14.65
CA ALA A 434 -20.90 -9.02 -14.50
C ALA A 434 -21.06 -8.59 -13.03
N ARG A 435 -21.32 -9.52 -12.10
CA ARG A 435 -21.41 -9.23 -10.65
C ARG A 435 -20.05 -8.99 -10.00
N PHE A 436 -18.98 -9.33 -10.70
CA PHE A 436 -17.59 -9.08 -10.31
C PHE A 436 -16.94 -7.99 -11.17
N ALA A 437 -17.75 -7.18 -11.86
CA ALA A 437 -17.25 -5.95 -12.46
C ALA A 437 -16.54 -5.10 -11.38
N PRO A 438 -15.43 -4.42 -11.75
CA PRO A 438 -14.74 -3.52 -10.84
C PRO A 438 -15.71 -2.48 -10.28
N LEU A 439 -15.63 -2.17 -8.99
CA LEU A 439 -16.42 -1.06 -8.44
C LEU A 439 -15.85 0.24 -8.98
N ARG A 440 -16.67 1.28 -9.01
CA ARG A 440 -16.24 2.62 -9.40
C ARG A 440 -16.49 3.60 -8.28
N LEU A 441 -15.56 4.53 -8.12
CA LEU A 441 -15.76 5.73 -7.34
C LEU A 441 -16.62 6.69 -8.15
N ARG A 442 -17.69 7.23 -7.57
CA ARG A 442 -18.53 8.24 -8.19
C ARG A 442 -18.63 9.46 -7.33
N VAL A 443 -18.54 10.63 -7.94
CA VAL A 443 -18.77 11.91 -7.25
C VAL A 443 -20.22 12.32 -7.44
N VAL A 444 -20.91 12.55 -6.34
CA VAL A 444 -22.32 12.94 -6.33
C VAL A 444 -22.50 14.23 -5.55
N THR A 445 -23.44 15.06 -6.00
CA THR A 445 -23.84 16.27 -5.30
C THR A 445 -24.91 15.92 -4.26
N VAL A 446 -24.72 16.40 -3.03
CA VAL A 446 -25.62 16.18 -1.91
C VAL A 446 -26.90 17.01 -2.10
N GLY A 447 -28.06 16.35 -2.14
CA GLY A 447 -29.37 16.99 -2.23
C GLY A 447 -29.90 17.49 -0.88
N ALA A 448 -31.01 18.24 -0.91
CA ALA A 448 -31.65 18.80 0.29
C ALA A 448 -32.08 17.74 1.32
N ASN A 449 -32.41 16.54 0.86
CA ASN A 449 -32.89 15.44 1.69
C ASN A 449 -31.84 14.34 1.93
N ASP A 450 -30.61 14.55 1.49
CA ASP A 450 -29.53 13.60 1.67
C ASP A 450 -28.93 13.70 3.07
N SER A 451 -28.47 12.56 3.57
CA SER A 451 -27.70 12.43 4.80
C SER A 451 -26.62 11.39 4.60
N VAL A 452 -25.63 11.35 5.50
CA VAL A 452 -24.59 10.32 5.51
C VAL A 452 -25.20 8.91 5.44
N ALA A 453 -26.26 8.65 6.20
CA ALA A 453 -26.97 7.37 6.22
C ALA A 453 -27.72 7.05 4.91
N ARG A 454 -28.27 8.06 4.21
CA ARG A 454 -28.94 7.83 2.91
C ARG A 454 -27.94 7.64 1.79
N LEU A 455 -26.87 8.41 1.79
CA LEU A 455 -25.81 8.33 0.78
C LEU A 455 -25.02 7.04 0.89
N SER A 456 -24.71 6.59 2.10
CA SER A 456 -24.02 5.31 2.32
C SER A 456 -24.83 4.10 1.85
N LYS A 457 -26.17 4.14 1.97
CA LYS A 457 -27.07 3.09 1.42
C LYS A 457 -27.04 2.99 -0.11
N ARG A 458 -26.59 4.03 -0.81
CA ARG A 458 -26.39 3.99 -2.27
C ARG A 458 -25.10 3.27 -2.66
N MET A 459 -24.21 2.97 -1.70
CA MET A 459 -22.94 2.30 -1.99
C MET A 459 -23.15 0.82 -2.28
N PHE A 460 -22.53 0.33 -3.35
CA PHE A 460 -22.68 -1.04 -3.82
C PHE A 460 -21.46 -1.89 -3.47
N GLY A 461 -21.70 -3.10 -2.97
CA GLY A 461 -20.65 -4.12 -2.82
C GLY A 461 -19.58 -3.82 -1.77
N VAL A 462 -19.87 -2.97 -0.78
CA VAL A 462 -18.94 -2.59 0.30
C VAL A 462 -19.43 -3.02 1.68
N SER A 463 -18.49 -3.28 2.58
CA SER A 463 -18.76 -3.59 4.00
C SER A 463 -18.73 -2.32 4.86
N ARG A 464 -19.57 -2.27 5.90
CA ARG A 464 -19.73 -1.10 6.80
C ARG A 464 -19.85 0.23 6.02
N PRO A 465 -20.87 0.38 5.16
CA PRO A 465 -20.94 1.45 4.15
C PRO A 465 -20.92 2.85 4.74
N GLU A 466 -21.52 3.07 5.91
CA GLU A 466 -21.52 4.40 6.54
C GLU A 466 -20.11 4.84 6.97
N GLU A 467 -19.35 3.92 7.57
CA GLU A 467 -17.98 4.20 7.99
C GLU A 467 -17.04 4.37 6.81
N LEU A 468 -17.20 3.56 5.76
CA LEU A 468 -16.45 3.76 4.53
C LEU A 468 -16.80 5.11 3.89
N PHE A 469 -18.08 5.49 3.84
CA PHE A 469 -18.51 6.78 3.33
C PHE A 469 -17.83 7.92 4.08
N ARG A 470 -17.81 7.85 5.43
CA ARG A 470 -17.15 8.86 6.26
C ARG A 470 -15.64 8.92 6.01
N ALA A 471 -14.98 7.77 5.99
CA ALA A 471 -13.54 7.67 5.74
C ALA A 471 -13.16 8.23 4.36
N LEU A 472 -13.90 7.84 3.31
CA LEU A 472 -13.66 8.37 1.97
C LEU A 472 -13.86 9.88 1.93
N ASN A 473 -14.87 10.43 2.61
CA ASN A 473 -15.21 11.85 2.51
C ASN A 473 -14.56 12.74 3.57
N GLY A 474 -13.56 12.23 4.32
CA GLY A 474 -12.88 13.01 5.35
C GLY A 474 -13.80 13.47 6.49
N LEU A 475 -14.89 12.74 6.75
CA LEU A 475 -15.87 13.09 7.77
C LEU A 475 -15.52 12.41 9.10
N GLY A 476 -15.50 13.19 10.18
CA GLY A 476 -15.43 12.66 11.54
C GLY A 476 -16.69 11.88 11.94
N ALA A 477 -16.68 11.30 13.14
CA ALA A 477 -17.78 10.51 13.67
C ALA A 477 -19.12 11.27 13.72
N SER A 478 -19.10 12.56 14.07
CA SER A 478 -20.26 13.45 14.09
C SER A 478 -20.39 14.34 12.84
N GLY A 479 -19.52 14.16 11.84
CA GLY A 479 -19.54 14.94 10.61
C GLY A 479 -20.84 14.75 9.84
N ALA A 480 -21.38 15.84 9.31
CA ALA A 480 -22.56 15.87 8.46
C ALA A 480 -22.23 16.40 7.08
N VAL A 481 -23.02 16.01 6.09
CA VAL A 481 -22.98 16.57 4.73
C VAL A 481 -23.93 17.74 4.62
N LYS A 482 -23.61 18.72 3.77
CA LYS A 482 -24.44 19.88 3.46
C LYS A 482 -24.94 19.80 2.02
N THR A 483 -26.11 20.36 1.77
CA THR A 483 -26.65 20.48 0.41
C THR A 483 -25.65 21.23 -0.49
N GLY A 484 -25.39 20.67 -1.67
CA GLY A 484 -24.40 21.19 -2.61
C GLY A 484 -23.00 20.62 -2.43
N ASP A 485 -22.69 19.97 -1.30
CA ASP A 485 -21.41 19.28 -1.14
C ASP A 485 -21.22 18.22 -2.23
N ARG A 486 -19.98 18.04 -2.66
CA ARG A 486 -19.59 16.96 -3.57
C ARG A 486 -18.87 15.87 -2.80
N VAL A 487 -19.47 14.67 -2.82
CA VAL A 487 -19.05 13.53 -2.01
C VAL A 487 -18.83 12.29 -2.89
N LYS A 488 -17.91 11.45 -2.45
CA LYS A 488 -17.56 10.17 -3.06
C LYS A 488 -18.49 9.07 -2.56
N ILE A 489 -19.04 8.29 -3.48
CA ILE A 489 -19.73 7.02 -3.20
C ILE A 489 -19.12 5.91 -4.06
N VAL A 490 -19.29 4.65 -3.66
CA VAL A 490 -18.82 3.49 -4.42
C VAL A 490 -20.01 2.84 -5.13
N THR A 491 -19.95 2.68 -6.45
CA THR A 491 -21.02 2.10 -7.26
C THR A 491 -20.57 0.82 -7.96
N GLY A 492 -21.53 0.06 -8.49
CA GLY A 492 -21.24 -0.96 -9.50
C GLY A 492 -20.58 -0.36 -10.75
N GLY A 493 -19.80 -1.17 -11.44
CA GLY A 493 -19.05 -0.81 -12.65
C GLY A 493 -19.86 -0.84 -13.93
#